data_AF-A0A5J6SP43-F1
#
_entry.id   AF-A0A5J6SP43-F1
#
_cell.length_a   1.000
_cell.length_b   1.000
_cell.length_c   1.000
_cell.angle_alpha   90.00
_cell.angle_beta   90.00
_cell.angle_gamma   90.00
#
_symmetry.space_group_name_H-M   'P 1'
#
loop_
_entity.id
_entity.type
_entity.pdbx_description
1 polymer ?
#
loop_
_entity_poly.entity_id
_entity_poly.type
_entity_poly.pdbx_seq_one_letter_code
_entity_poly.pdbx_strand_id
1 'polypeptide(L)'
;MVAYQYKFAKVLTVREQEKTETEMAYKEAVMAFEKVATELYTLLKKKEDTTDDQNNHLIQGLSINHIHHYANYIEGLQKRIDKLQKEVIQARSKMHWFEERLLEKSLEVRKFEKIKEKDYELFQQEQQRLETIQLDEISSLKFQNKEIR
;
A
#
# COMPACT_ATOMS: atom_id res chain seq x y z
N MET A 1 30.58 27.16 6.40
CA MET A 1 29.66 26.47 5.48
C MET A 1 28.29 26.42 6.13
N VAL A 2 27.26 26.97 5.48
CA VAL A 2 25.88 26.92 5.98
C VAL A 2 25.35 25.51 5.74
N ALA A 3 24.73 24.89 6.75
CA ALA A 3 24.11 23.57 6.59
C ALA A 3 22.81 23.71 5.77
N TYR A 4 22.60 22.84 4.79
CA TYR A 4 21.36 22.82 4.01
C TYR A 4 20.16 22.51 4.91
N GLN A 5 19.10 23.33 4.80
CA GLN A 5 17.85 23.12 5.50
C GLN A 5 16.69 23.16 4.51
N TYR A 6 16.04 22.02 4.32
CA TYR A 6 14.88 21.93 3.45
C TYR A 6 13.65 22.56 4.12
N LYS A 7 13.08 23.59 3.49
CA LYS A 7 11.95 24.38 4.03
C LYS A 7 10.72 23.55 4.37
N PHE A 8 10.47 22.46 3.64
CA PHE A 8 9.31 21.59 3.83
C PHE A 8 9.64 20.27 4.55
N ALA A 9 10.77 20.18 5.26
CA ALA A 9 11.18 18.96 5.96
C ALA A 9 10.09 18.41 6.89
N LYS A 10 9.46 19.27 7.71
CA LYS A 10 8.37 18.87 8.61
C LYS A 10 7.15 18.33 7.85
N VAL A 11 6.82 18.95 6.71
CA VAL A 11 5.69 18.52 5.88
C VAL A 11 5.97 17.15 5.28
N LEU A 12 7.19 16.93 4.76
CA LEU A 12 7.61 15.64 4.22
C LEU A 12 7.51 14.54 5.29
N THR A 13 7.99 14.78 6.51
CA THR A 13 7.89 13.81 7.62
C THR A 13 6.45 13.45 7.95
N VAL A 14 5.53 14.43 8.00
CA VAL A 14 4.11 14.15 8.25
C VAL A 14 3.52 13.31 7.11
N ARG A 15 3.86 13.61 5.85
CA ARG A 15 3.35 12.85 4.70
C ARG A 15 3.90 11.43 4.64
N GLU A 16 5.16 11.24 5.01
CA GLU A 16 5.77 9.90 5.16
C GLU A 16 5.03 9.10 6.24
N GLN A 17 4.74 9.72 7.38
CA GLN A 17 3.95 9.09 8.44
C GLN A 17 2.54 8.71 7.96
N GLU A 18 1.80 9.63 7.33
CA GLU A 18 0.47 9.35 6.78
C GLU A 18 0.50 8.20 5.75
N LYS A 19 1.55 8.13 4.91
CA LYS A 19 1.75 7.03 3.97
C LYS A 19 1.96 5.72 4.73
N THR A 20 2.80 5.69 5.76
CA THR A 20 3.04 4.49 6.57
C THR A 20 1.76 4.02 7.27
N GLU A 21 0.98 4.93 7.85
CA GLU A 21 -0.32 4.61 8.47
C GLU A 21 -1.30 4.01 7.44
N THR A 22 -1.35 4.59 6.25
CA THR A 22 -2.19 4.08 5.14
C THR A 22 -1.71 2.71 4.66
N GLU A 23 -0.39 2.48 4.61
CA GLU A 23 0.20 1.19 4.24
C GLU A 23 -0.15 0.09 5.25
N MET A 24 -0.13 0.41 6.55
CA MET A 24 -0.58 -0.51 7.60
C MET A 24 -2.06 -0.86 7.43
N ALA A 25 -2.91 0.15 7.25
CA ALA A 25 -4.35 -0.06 7.06
C ALA A 25 -4.66 -0.87 5.79
N TYR A 26 -3.88 -0.68 4.72
CA TYR A 26 -3.98 -1.50 3.51
C TYR A 26 -3.62 -2.96 3.80
N LYS A 27 -2.50 -3.23 4.49
CA LYS A 27 -2.09 -4.59 4.87
C LYS A 27 -3.16 -5.29 5.71
N GLU A 28 -3.74 -4.59 6.68
CA GLU A 28 -4.86 -5.12 7.48
C GLU A 28 -6.08 -5.44 6.62
N ALA A 29 -6.42 -4.59 5.64
CA ALA A 29 -7.52 -4.82 4.72
C ALA A 29 -7.27 -6.04 3.81
N VAL A 30 -6.04 -6.24 3.33
CA VAL A 30 -5.62 -7.42 2.57
C VAL A 30 -5.79 -8.68 3.42
N MET A 31 -5.27 -8.70 4.65
CA MET A 31 -5.41 -9.85 5.55
C MET A 31 -6.87 -10.18 5.86
N ALA A 32 -7.72 -9.16 6.06
CA ALA A 32 -9.14 -9.34 6.27
C ALA A 32 -9.83 -9.95 5.03
N PHE A 33 -9.50 -9.46 3.84
CA PHE A 33 -9.99 -10.02 2.58
C PHE A 33 -9.56 -11.48 2.39
N GLU A 34 -8.28 -11.79 2.56
CA GLU A 34 -7.72 -13.15 2.43
C GLU A 34 -8.39 -14.14 3.38
N LYS A 35 -8.63 -13.72 4.63
CA LYS A 35 -9.32 -14.55 5.63
C LYS A 35 -10.73 -14.93 5.18
N VAL A 36 -11.54 -13.95 4.77
CA VAL A 36 -12.93 -14.19 4.35
C VAL A 36 -12.97 -14.95 3.03
N ALA A 37 -12.07 -14.64 2.09
CA ALA A 37 -11.96 -15.36 0.82
C ALA A 37 -11.57 -16.83 1.02
N THR A 38 -10.68 -17.12 1.97
CA THR A 38 -10.30 -18.49 2.33
C THR A 38 -11.47 -19.22 2.97
N GLU A 39 -12.23 -18.60 3.88
CA GLU A 39 -13.44 -19.22 4.44
C GLU A 39 -14.45 -19.55 3.34
N LEU A 40 -14.68 -18.62 2.41
CA LEU A 40 -15.55 -18.86 1.25
C LEU A 40 -15.06 -20.04 0.41
N TYR A 41 -13.76 -20.10 0.10
CA TYR A 41 -13.16 -21.20 -0.66
C TYR A 41 -13.39 -22.55 0.04
N THR A 42 -13.15 -22.62 1.36
CA THR A 42 -13.34 -23.87 2.12
C THR A 42 -14.79 -24.34 2.11
N LEU A 43 -15.78 -23.42 2.16
CA LEU A 43 -17.19 -23.80 2.10
C LEU A 43 -17.63 -24.22 0.70
N LEU A 44 -17.13 -23.56 -0.35
CA LEU A 44 -17.36 -23.97 -1.73
C LEU A 44 -16.83 -25.38 -1.95
N LYS A 45 -15.62 -25.66 -1.48
CA LYS A 45 -15.03 -26.99 -1.57
C LYS A 45 -15.83 -28.03 -0.79
N LYS A 46 -16.24 -27.70 0.44
CA LYS A 46 -17.10 -28.58 1.25
C LYS A 46 -18.43 -28.90 0.56
N LYS A 47 -19.04 -27.91 -0.12
CA LYS A 47 -20.29 -28.11 -0.87
C LYS A 47 -20.07 -29.04 -2.06
N GLU A 48 -18.99 -28.84 -2.82
CA GLU A 48 -18.59 -29.73 -3.92
C GLU A 48 -18.44 -31.17 -3.41
N ASP A 49 -17.60 -31.39 -2.40
CA ASP A 49 -17.33 -32.71 -1.85
C ASP A 49 -18.61 -33.39 -1.34
N THR A 50 -19.48 -32.64 -0.65
CA THR A 50 -20.79 -33.14 -0.17
C THR A 50 -21.71 -33.57 -1.33
N THR A 51 -21.67 -32.84 -2.45
CA THR A 51 -22.49 -33.14 -3.63
C THR A 51 -21.98 -34.39 -4.33
N ASP A 52 -20.66 -34.55 -4.42
CA ASP A 52 -20.03 -35.74 -4.98
C ASP A 52 -20.33 -36.97 -4.12
N ASP A 53 -20.25 -36.86 -2.79
CA ASP A 53 -20.64 -37.92 -1.85
C ASP A 53 -22.10 -38.33 -2.03
N GLN A 54 -23.02 -37.35 -2.14
CA GLN A 54 -24.43 -37.61 -2.40
C GLN A 54 -24.62 -38.37 -3.72
N ASN A 55 -23.95 -37.95 -4.79
CA ASN A 55 -24.04 -38.59 -6.11
C ASN A 55 -23.53 -40.04 -6.08
N ASN A 56 -22.40 -40.28 -5.40
CA ASN A 56 -21.83 -41.62 -5.24
C ASN A 56 -22.80 -42.57 -4.50
N HIS A 57 -23.45 -42.07 -3.44
CA HIS A 57 -24.42 -42.87 -2.69
C HIS A 57 -25.73 -43.07 -3.45
N LEU A 58 -26.14 -42.14 -4.32
CA LEU A 58 -27.34 -42.29 -5.15
C LEU A 58 -27.20 -43.45 -6.15
N ILE A 59 -25.99 -43.69 -6.66
CA ILE A 59 -25.68 -44.82 -7.55
C ILE A 59 -25.86 -46.17 -6.85
N GLN A 60 -25.54 -46.25 -5.55
CA GLN A 60 -25.63 -47.47 -4.75
C GLN A 60 -27.03 -47.73 -4.17
N GLY A 61 -27.90 -46.72 -4.19
CA GLY A 61 -29.22 -46.73 -3.58
C GLY A 61 -29.23 -46.02 -2.22
N LEU A 62 -30.11 -45.03 -2.08
CA LEU A 62 -30.20 -44.14 -0.93
C LEU A 62 -31.64 -44.10 -0.42
N SER A 63 -31.83 -44.18 0.90
CA SER A 63 -33.18 -44.00 1.47
C SER A 63 -33.63 -42.54 1.29
N ILE A 64 -34.94 -42.33 1.14
CA ILE A 64 -35.55 -40.99 1.02
C ILE A 64 -35.13 -40.04 2.16
N ASN A 65 -35.04 -40.53 3.40
CA ASN A 65 -34.60 -39.71 4.55
C ASN A 65 -33.19 -39.14 4.36
N HIS A 66 -32.25 -39.97 3.92
CA HIS A 66 -30.88 -39.53 3.65
C HIS A 66 -30.82 -38.53 2.48
N ILE A 67 -31.65 -38.69 1.45
CA ILE A 67 -31.75 -37.70 0.34
C ILE A 67 -32.17 -36.33 0.89
N HIS A 68 -33.18 -36.29 1.76
CA HIS A 68 -33.61 -35.05 2.42
C HIS A 68 -32.52 -34.45 3.31
N HIS A 69 -31.78 -35.28 4.05
CA HIS A 69 -30.67 -34.78 4.88
C HIS A 69 -29.58 -34.10 4.05
N TYR A 70 -29.15 -34.71 2.94
CA TYR A 70 -28.17 -34.09 2.03
C TYR A 70 -28.71 -32.79 1.44
N ALA A 71 -29.95 -32.77 0.95
CA ALA A 71 -30.57 -31.58 0.38
C ALA A 71 -30.60 -30.40 1.37
N ASN A 72 -31.07 -30.65 2.59
CA ASN A 72 -31.13 -29.63 3.65
C ASN A 72 -29.73 -29.12 4.03
N TYR A 73 -28.75 -30.02 4.08
CA TYR A 73 -27.38 -29.67 4.42
C TYR A 73 -26.71 -28.83 3.32
N ILE A 74 -26.87 -29.21 2.04
CA ILE A 74 -26.39 -28.44 0.89
C ILE A 74 -27.06 -27.06 0.82
N GLU A 75 -28.36 -26.97 1.11
CA GLU A 75 -29.07 -25.69 1.20
C GLU A 75 -28.51 -24.81 2.33
N GLY A 76 -28.20 -25.39 3.49
CA GLY A 76 -27.54 -24.70 4.59
C GLY A 76 -26.15 -24.18 4.21
N LEU A 77 -25.35 -24.98 3.51
CA LEU A 77 -24.06 -24.56 2.96
C LEU A 77 -24.24 -23.40 1.97
N GLN A 78 -25.23 -23.47 1.07
CA GLN A 78 -25.50 -22.42 0.09
C GLN A 78 -25.83 -21.09 0.78
N LYS A 79 -26.72 -21.08 1.78
CA LYS A 79 -27.06 -19.86 2.53
C LYS A 79 -25.84 -19.22 3.18
N ARG A 80 -24.91 -20.03 3.70
CA ARG A 80 -23.66 -19.54 4.30
C ARG A 80 -22.69 -19.00 3.25
N ILE A 81 -22.58 -19.68 2.11
CA ILE A 81 -21.80 -19.23 0.94
C ILE A 81 -22.31 -17.88 0.45
N ASP A 82 -23.62 -17.70 0.27
CA ASP A 82 -24.22 -16.45 -0.21
C ASP A 82 -23.91 -15.27 0.73
N LYS A 83 -23.90 -15.52 2.04
CA LYS A 83 -23.51 -14.51 3.04
C LYS A 83 -22.03 -14.15 2.90
N LEU A 84 -21.15 -15.15 2.87
CA LEU A 84 -19.71 -14.93 2.77
C LEU A 84 -19.31 -14.28 1.45
N GLN A 85 -19.98 -14.58 0.33
CA GLN A 85 -19.74 -13.89 -0.94
C GLN A 85 -19.96 -12.38 -0.82
N LYS A 86 -21.01 -11.94 -0.11
CA LYS A 86 -21.24 -10.51 0.16
C LYS A 86 -20.13 -9.92 1.03
N GLU A 87 -19.70 -10.64 2.06
CA GLU A 87 -18.59 -10.21 2.93
C GLU A 87 -17.27 -10.12 2.17
N VAL A 88 -16.97 -11.05 1.26
CA VAL A 88 -15.79 -11.01 0.37
C VAL A 88 -15.84 -9.78 -0.53
N ILE A 89 -16.99 -9.47 -1.15
CA ILE A 89 -17.15 -8.27 -1.98
C ILE A 89 -16.87 -7.01 -1.16
N GLN A 90 -17.44 -6.91 0.04
CA GLN A 90 -17.22 -5.77 0.94
C GLN A 90 -15.75 -5.63 1.35
N ALA A 91 -15.11 -6.74 1.74
CA ALA A 91 -13.70 -6.76 2.12
C ALA A 91 -12.80 -6.36 0.94
N ARG A 92 -13.11 -6.84 -0.28
CA ARG A 92 -12.41 -6.48 -1.51
C ARG A 92 -12.54 -5.00 -1.83
N SER A 93 -13.75 -4.43 -1.75
CA SER A 93 -13.96 -3.00 -1.96
C SER A 93 -13.20 -2.15 -0.94
N LYS A 94 -13.19 -2.56 0.33
CA LYS A 94 -12.41 -1.89 1.38
C LYS A 94 -10.91 -1.95 1.09
N MET A 95 -10.40 -3.11 0.68
CA MET A 95 -9.00 -3.30 0.28
C MET A 95 -8.61 -2.37 -0.88
N HIS A 96 -9.39 -2.35 -1.97
CA HIS A 96 -9.13 -1.47 -3.11
C HIS A 96 -9.17 0.02 -2.75
N TRP A 97 -10.08 0.42 -1.85
CA TRP A 97 -10.11 1.81 -1.39
C TRP A 97 -8.83 2.22 -0.65
N PHE A 98 -8.27 1.34 0.19
CA PHE A 98 -6.98 1.60 0.83
C PHE A 98 -5.82 1.56 -0.14
N GLU A 99 -5.87 0.71 -1.17
CA GLU A 99 -4.89 0.64 -2.26
C GLU A 99 -4.79 1.97 -3.00
N GLU A 100 -5.94 2.52 -3.42
CA GLU A 100 -6.03 3.81 -4.10
C GLU A 100 -5.50 4.94 -3.22
N ARG A 101 -5.89 4.97 -1.93
CA ARG A 101 -5.38 5.96 -0.98
C ARG A 101 -3.87 5.86 -0.77
N LEU A 102 -3.33 4.65 -0.67
CA LEU A 102 -1.89 4.44 -0.53
C LEU A 102 -1.14 4.96 -1.75
N LEU A 103 -1.69 4.77 -2.95
CA LEU A 103 -1.14 5.30 -4.18
C LEU A 103 -1.11 6.84 -4.15
N GLU A 104 -2.23 7.48 -3.80
CA GLU A 104 -2.32 8.94 -3.66
C GLU A 104 -1.27 9.49 -2.68
N LYS A 105 -1.18 8.91 -1.47
CA LYS A 105 -0.21 9.31 -0.44
C LYS A 105 1.23 9.10 -0.89
N SER A 106 1.50 7.99 -1.57
CA SER A 106 2.83 7.70 -2.13
C SER A 106 3.23 8.73 -3.20
N LEU A 107 2.28 9.16 -4.04
CA LEU A 107 2.52 10.21 -5.03
C LEU A 107 2.78 11.56 -4.37
N GLU A 108 2.07 11.91 -3.29
CA GLU A 108 2.34 13.14 -2.53
C GLU A 108 3.75 13.17 -1.95
N VAL A 109 4.19 12.08 -1.29
CA VAL A 109 5.55 11.98 -0.74
C VAL A 109 6.60 12.17 -1.85
N ARG A 110 6.46 11.46 -2.98
CA ARG A 110 7.39 11.60 -4.11
C ARG A 110 7.47 13.02 -4.66
N LYS A 111 6.36 13.77 -4.67
CA LYS A 111 6.37 15.18 -5.09
C LYS A 111 7.28 16.00 -4.18
N PHE A 112 7.17 15.85 -2.86
CA PHE A 112 8.01 16.57 -1.91
C PHE A 112 9.47 16.12 -1.95
N GLU A 113 9.75 14.83 -2.11
CA GLU A 113 11.10 14.32 -2.35
C GLU A 113 11.71 14.99 -3.58
N LYS A 114 10.97 15.05 -4.69
CA LYS A 114 11.48 15.67 -5.92
C LYS A 114 11.72 17.18 -5.79
N ILE A 115 10.89 17.87 -5.01
CA ILE A 115 11.11 19.29 -4.70
C ILE A 115 12.36 19.45 -3.83
N LYS A 116 12.57 18.58 -2.84
CA LYS A 116 13.76 18.59 -1.97
C LYS A 116 15.05 18.36 -2.75
N GLU A 117 15.04 17.46 -3.73
CA GLU A 117 16.18 17.23 -4.63
C GLU A 117 16.55 18.50 -5.40
N LYS A 118 15.56 19.12 -6.05
CA LYS A 118 15.78 20.37 -6.82
C LYS A 118 16.23 21.53 -5.94
N ASP A 119 15.65 21.67 -4.76
CA ASP A 119 16.03 22.71 -3.78
C ASP A 119 17.48 22.52 -3.32
N TYR A 120 17.90 21.27 -3.14
CA TYR A 120 19.28 20.93 -2.79
C TYR A 120 20.26 21.24 -3.94
N GLU A 121 19.91 20.92 -5.18
CA GLU A 121 20.72 21.26 -6.36
C GLU A 121 20.93 22.77 -6.47
N LEU A 122 19.87 23.57 -6.30
CA LEU A 122 19.95 25.03 -6.31
C LEU A 122 20.81 25.56 -5.17
N PHE A 123 20.67 24.99 -3.97
CA PHE A 123 21.52 25.34 -2.84
C PHE A 123 23.00 25.09 -3.13
N GLN A 124 23.34 23.94 -3.73
CA GLN A 124 24.73 23.63 -4.09
C GLN A 124 25.28 24.58 -5.15
N GLN A 125 24.50 24.94 -6.16
CA GLN A 125 24.89 25.92 -7.18
C GLN A 125 25.17 27.29 -6.56
N GLU A 126 24.35 27.73 -5.61
CA GLU A 126 24.55 29.00 -4.93
C GLU A 126 25.79 28.97 -4.01
N GLN A 127 26.05 27.86 -3.31
CA GLN A 127 27.29 27.72 -2.53
C GLN A 127 28.53 27.80 -3.43
N GLN A 128 28.54 27.12 -4.58
CA GLN A 128 29.65 27.19 -5.54
C GLN A 128 29.84 28.61 -6.10
N ARG A 129 28.74 29.32 -6.37
CA ARG A 129 28.79 30.72 -6.83
C ARG A 129 29.42 31.63 -5.79
N LEU A 130 29.00 31.51 -4.52
CA LEU A 130 29.55 32.28 -3.41
C LEU A 130 31.03 31.97 -3.15
N GLU A 131 31.42 30.70 -3.22
CA GLU A 131 32.83 30.28 -3.10
C GLU A 131 33.69 30.88 -4.22
N THR A 132 33.19 30.88 -5.46
CA THR A 132 33.90 31.48 -6.59
C THR A 132 34.12 32.98 -6.40
N ILE A 133 33.08 33.71 -5.97
CA ILE A 133 33.17 35.14 -5.67
C ILE A 133 34.21 35.40 -4.56
N GLN A 134 34.20 34.61 -3.49
CA GLN A 134 35.19 34.73 -2.40
C GLN A 134 36.62 34.45 -2.87
N LEU A 135 36.82 33.46 -3.74
CA LEU A 135 38.13 33.14 -4.31
C LEU A 135 38.66 34.27 -5.20
N ASP A 136 37.79 34.88 -6.00
CA ASP A 136 38.13 36.04 -6.84
C ASP A 136 38.54 37.24 -5.97
N GLU A 137 37.76 37.56 -4.93
CA GLU A 137 38.08 38.64 -3.98
C GLU A 137 39.43 38.44 -3.29
N ILE A 138 39.71 37.22 -2.81
CA ILE A 138 41.00 36.88 -2.18
C ILE A 138 42.14 37.03 -3.19
N SER A 139 41.91 36.62 -4.44
CA SER A 139 42.91 36.70 -5.50
C SER A 139 43.23 38.15 -5.86
N SER A 140 42.22 39.02 -5.99
CA SER A 140 42.40 40.46 -6.20
C SER A 140 43.16 41.12 -5.05
N LEU A 141 42.81 40.82 -3.79
CA LEU A 141 43.51 41.34 -2.61
C LEU A 141 44.97 40.90 -2.55
N LYS A 142 45.26 39.64 -2.87
CA LYS A 142 46.65 39.13 -2.92
C LYS A 142 47.45 39.79 -4.03
N PHE A 143 46.85 40.00 -5.20
CA PHE A 143 47.50 40.69 -6.32
C PHE A 143 47.86 42.13 -5.95
N GLN A 144 46.91 42.90 -5.40
CA GLN A 144 47.15 44.28 -4.95
C GLN A 144 48.26 44.36 -3.90
N ASN A 145 48.29 43.45 -2.91
CA ASN A 145 49.34 43.43 -1.90
C ASN A 145 50.73 43.05 -2.45
N LYS A 146 50.81 42.43 -3.64
CA LYS A 146 52.07 42.06 -4.28
C LYS A 146 52.66 43.21 -5.10
N GLU A 147 51.84 44.14 -5.60
CA GLU A 147 52.29 45.35 -6.31
C GLU A 147 52.70 46.51 -5.37
N ILE A 148 52.30 46.47 -4.11
CA ILE A 148 52.65 47.48 -3.09
C ILE A 148 54.03 47.20 -2.45
N ARG A 149 54.72 46.11 -2.83
CA ARG A 149 56.05 45.72 -2.31
C ARG A 149 57.17 45.97 -3.31
#